data_AF-A0A1F8EZ16-F1
#
_entry.id   AF-A0A1F8EZ16-F1
#
_cell.length_a   1.000
_cell.length_b   1.000
_cell.length_c   1.000
_cell.angle_alpha   90.00
_cell.angle_beta   90.00
_cell.angle_gamma   90.00
#
_symmetry.space_group_name_H-M   'P 1'
#
loop_
_entity.id
_entity.type
_entity.pdbx_description
1 polymer ?
#
loop_
_entity_poly.entity_id
_entity_poly.type
_entity_poly.pdbx_seq_one_letter_code
_entity_poly.pdbx_strand_id
1 'polypeptide(L)'
;MAKIILFCLWLFIVRPVISLGQIDEINIGKEVDEILTHYYDGRIQEAKGLAQELKNDHPREPFFRELLAEILWKELEKSASRGQAPNKRISYSGQENQGLAKQFYNEINTGLSLTQEVLVLRPNDSKNLFLRGMLLARTGGFIAKFENGVGSYVEADGKTAEGLELLKKSMALDPELCSAKTFLALTMHNLILAANESILNNLTIRLKSYAFDAVGHKYDQGQVFKWLDESMVCNPDYYWTKDVMWDKKFIYQDILVRQAGRMDDKALPVLEELSSRFPDNRAVKDNLFLVRLHIQNRPGPRK
;
A
#
# COMPACT_ATOMS: atom_id res chain seq x y z
N MET A 1 -28.00 -66.34 -7.50
CA MET A 1 -27.63 -64.99 -7.95
C MET A 1 -28.24 -63.97 -7.00
N ALA A 2 -27.43 -63.37 -6.12
CA ALA A 2 -27.62 -62.05 -5.49
C ALA A 2 -26.56 -61.93 -4.38
N LYS A 3 -25.49 -61.16 -4.63
CA LYS A 3 -24.43 -60.86 -3.65
C LYS A 3 -24.78 -59.54 -2.97
N ILE A 4 -24.93 -59.59 -1.65
CA ILE A 4 -24.97 -58.42 -0.76
C ILE A 4 -23.50 -58.08 -0.43
N ILE A 5 -23.05 -56.87 -0.79
CA ILE A 5 -21.77 -56.32 -0.35
C ILE A 5 -22.09 -55.12 0.55
N LEU A 6 -21.78 -55.29 1.83
CA LEU A 6 -21.76 -54.27 2.87
C LEU A 6 -20.50 -53.41 2.64
N PHE A 7 -20.65 -52.11 2.38
CA PHE A 7 -19.53 -51.17 2.35
C PHE A 7 -19.65 -50.23 3.54
N CYS A 8 -18.80 -50.44 4.55
CA CYS A 8 -18.66 -49.56 5.71
C CYS A 8 -18.00 -48.25 5.29
N LEU A 9 -18.75 -47.14 5.35
CA LEU A 9 -18.18 -45.79 5.33
C LEU A 9 -17.47 -45.53 6.66
N TRP A 10 -16.14 -45.46 6.63
CA TRP A 10 -15.34 -44.80 7.66
C TRP A 10 -15.33 -43.29 7.39
N LEU A 11 -16.10 -42.54 8.17
CA LEU A 11 -15.98 -41.08 8.29
C LEU A 11 -14.68 -40.75 9.04
N PHE A 12 -13.58 -40.55 8.30
CA PHE A 12 -12.42 -39.86 8.86
C PHE A 12 -12.76 -38.37 8.97
N ILE A 13 -13.13 -37.93 10.17
CA ILE A 13 -13.09 -36.53 10.55
C ILE A 13 -11.61 -36.14 10.63
N VAL A 14 -11.05 -35.70 9.50
CA VAL A 14 -9.73 -35.06 9.47
C VAL A 14 -9.90 -33.70 10.14
N ARG A 15 -9.60 -33.62 11.44
CA ARG A 15 -9.40 -32.31 12.07
C ARG A 15 -8.13 -31.71 11.46
N PRO A 16 -8.17 -30.52 10.85
CA PRO A 16 -6.96 -29.88 10.37
C PRO A 16 -6.04 -29.65 11.56
N VAL A 17 -4.84 -30.24 11.51
CA VAL A 17 -3.77 -29.96 12.47
C VAL A 17 -3.24 -28.58 12.11
N ILE A 18 -3.72 -27.55 12.82
CA ILE A 18 -3.16 -26.21 12.74
C ILE A 18 -1.76 -26.30 13.34
N SER A 19 -0.74 -25.96 12.55
CA SER A 19 0.65 -25.95 13.03
C SER A 19 0.87 -24.75 13.97
N LEU A 20 1.79 -24.87 14.93
CA LEU A 20 2.11 -23.78 15.87
C LEU A 20 2.51 -22.48 15.14
N GLY A 21 3.12 -22.57 13.95
CA GLY A 21 3.45 -21.40 13.13
C GLY A 21 2.24 -20.67 12.56
N GLN A 22 1.15 -21.37 12.25
CA GLN A 22 -0.09 -20.73 11.77
C GLN A 22 -0.81 -19.95 12.87
N ILE A 23 -0.71 -20.41 14.13
CA ILE A 23 -1.31 -19.70 15.27
C ILE A 23 -0.60 -18.37 15.50
N ASP A 24 0.73 -18.35 15.34
CA ASP A 24 1.54 -17.15 15.47
C ASP A 24 1.20 -16.12 14.38
N GLU A 25 1.09 -16.55 13.12
CA GLU A 25 0.69 -15.67 12.01
C GLU A 25 -0.71 -15.06 12.18
N ILE A 26 -1.66 -15.81 12.74
CA ILE A 26 -3.02 -15.29 13.02
C ILE A 26 -2.98 -14.21 14.10
N ASN A 27 -2.18 -14.41 15.16
CA ASN A 27 -2.08 -13.44 16.26
C ASN A 27 -1.37 -12.17 15.79
N ILE A 28 -0.23 -12.31 15.11
CA ILE A 28 0.47 -11.20 14.45
C ILE A 28 -0.49 -10.47 13.50
N GLY A 29 -1.29 -11.22 12.73
CA GLY A 29 -2.28 -10.65 11.83
C GLY A 29 -3.30 -9.76 12.54
N LYS A 30 -3.72 -10.09 13.76
CA LYS A 30 -4.66 -9.28 14.56
C LYS A 30 -4.00 -8.03 15.12
N GLU A 31 -2.75 -8.13 15.57
CA GLU A 31 -1.98 -6.99 16.07
C GLU A 31 -1.72 -5.98 14.96
N VAL A 32 -1.37 -6.45 13.75
CA VAL A 32 -1.27 -5.61 12.56
C VAL A 32 -2.60 -4.94 12.23
N ASP A 33 -3.71 -5.66 12.33
CA ASP A 33 -5.06 -5.09 12.12
C ASP A 33 -5.40 -3.99 13.12
N GLU A 34 -4.98 -4.13 14.38
CA GLU A 34 -5.15 -3.11 15.41
C GLU A 34 -4.32 -1.86 15.11
N ILE A 35 -3.03 -2.04 14.78
CA ILE A 35 -2.14 -0.95 14.36
C ILE A 35 -2.75 -0.17 13.19
N LEU A 36 -3.24 -0.87 12.16
CA LEU A 36 -3.82 -0.25 10.97
C LEU A 36 -5.13 0.47 11.29
N THR A 37 -5.95 -0.03 12.21
CA THR A 37 -7.13 0.72 12.69
C THR A 37 -6.72 2.07 13.28
N HIS A 38 -5.76 2.09 14.20
CA HIS A 38 -5.26 3.35 14.77
C HIS A 38 -4.66 4.27 13.70
N TYR A 39 -3.88 3.72 12.77
CA TYR A 39 -3.26 4.46 11.68
C TYR A 39 -4.29 5.19 10.81
N TYR A 40 -5.28 4.45 10.27
CA TYR A 40 -6.28 5.01 9.38
C TYR A 40 -7.33 5.86 10.11
N ASP A 41 -7.57 5.67 11.39
CA ASP A 41 -8.38 6.59 12.21
C ASP A 41 -7.65 7.91 12.54
N GLY A 42 -6.38 8.05 12.17
CA GLY A 42 -5.57 9.24 12.44
C GLY A 42 -4.98 9.31 13.86
N ARG A 43 -5.07 8.21 14.62
CA ARG A 43 -4.46 7.97 15.93
C ARG A 43 -3.01 7.50 15.78
N ILE A 44 -2.20 8.37 15.17
CA ILE A 44 -0.84 8.05 14.71
C ILE A 44 0.11 7.68 15.87
N GLN A 45 -0.05 8.28 17.05
CA GLN A 45 0.86 8.00 18.18
C GLN A 45 0.59 6.62 18.78
N GLU A 46 -0.68 6.24 18.88
CA GLU A 46 -1.12 4.92 19.32
C GLU A 46 -0.65 3.84 18.33
N ALA A 47 -0.86 4.06 17.03
CA ALA A 47 -0.36 3.17 15.97
C ALA A 47 1.16 2.97 16.05
N LYS A 48 1.91 4.07 16.28
CA LYS A 48 3.37 4.05 16.43
C LYS A 48 3.82 3.25 17.64
N GLY A 49 3.16 3.42 18.79
CA GLY A 49 3.45 2.67 20.01
C GLY A 49 3.34 1.17 19.81
N LEU A 50 2.19 0.72 19.29
CA LEU A 50 1.92 -0.68 19.00
C LEU A 50 2.87 -1.26 17.94
N ALA A 51 3.14 -0.52 16.85
CA ALA A 51 4.09 -0.95 15.83
C ALA A 51 5.52 -1.09 16.38
N GLN A 52 5.90 -0.23 17.32
CA GLN A 52 7.20 -0.28 17.96
C GLN A 52 7.34 -1.48 18.93
N GLU A 53 6.27 -1.84 19.64
CA GLU A 53 6.19 -3.06 20.46
C GLU A 53 6.31 -4.31 19.59
N LEU A 54 5.45 -4.45 18.57
CA LEU A 54 5.47 -5.59 17.65
C LEU A 54 6.84 -5.78 16.96
N LYS A 55 7.47 -4.67 16.56
CA LYS A 55 8.84 -4.67 16.00
C LYS A 55 9.90 -5.14 17.00
N ASN A 56 9.75 -4.85 18.29
CA ASN A 56 10.67 -5.29 19.33
C ASN A 56 10.55 -6.79 19.60
N ASP A 57 9.32 -7.31 19.54
CA ASP A 57 9.04 -8.74 19.72
C ASP A 57 9.52 -9.57 18.51
N HIS A 58 9.54 -8.97 17.32
CA HIS A 58 9.98 -9.60 16.08
C HIS A 58 11.07 -8.79 15.36
N PRO A 59 12.27 -8.65 15.94
CA PRO A 59 13.29 -7.70 15.47
C PRO A 59 13.85 -8.01 14.08
N ARG A 60 13.69 -9.26 13.62
CA ARG A 60 14.17 -9.76 12.31
C ARG A 60 13.11 -9.76 11.22
N GLU A 61 11.89 -9.35 11.51
CA GLU A 61 10.83 -9.27 10.50
C GLU A 61 10.89 -7.91 9.78
N PRO A 62 11.27 -7.85 8.49
CA PRO A 62 11.38 -6.59 7.74
C PRO A 62 10.04 -5.87 7.59
N PHE A 63 8.91 -6.57 7.59
CA PHE A 63 7.59 -5.93 7.47
C PHE A 63 7.33 -4.91 8.59
N PHE A 64 7.70 -5.20 9.84
CA PHE A 64 7.46 -4.26 10.94
C PHE A 64 8.35 -3.02 10.87
N ARG A 65 9.46 -3.08 10.12
CA ARG A 65 10.27 -1.89 9.78
C ARG A 65 9.57 -1.03 8.75
N GLU A 66 9.00 -1.67 7.72
CA GLU A 66 8.23 -0.99 6.68
C GLU A 66 7.00 -0.29 7.29
N LEU A 67 6.21 -1.02 8.09
CA LEU A 67 5.01 -0.49 8.74
C LEU A 67 5.33 0.71 9.65
N LEU A 68 6.38 0.61 10.47
CA LEU A 68 6.80 1.73 11.31
C LEU A 68 7.33 2.92 10.48
N ALA A 69 8.04 2.66 9.38
CA ALA A 69 8.49 3.72 8.47
C ALA A 69 7.30 4.46 7.85
N GLU A 70 6.24 3.76 7.47
CA GLU A 70 5.01 4.39 6.96
C GLU A 70 4.33 5.27 8.03
N ILE A 71 4.23 4.79 9.26
CA ILE A 71 3.68 5.56 10.38
C ILE A 71 4.51 6.82 10.64
N LEU A 72 5.84 6.70 10.60
CA LEU A 72 6.78 7.83 10.78
C LEU A 72 6.66 8.86 9.64
N TRP A 73 6.50 8.40 8.40
CA TRP A 73 6.19 9.28 7.28
C TRP A 73 4.91 10.06 7.59
N LYS A 74 3.84 9.38 8.01
CA LYS A 74 2.55 10.04 8.26
C LYS A 74 2.61 11.06 9.40
N GLU A 75 3.34 10.73 10.45
CA GLU A 75 3.61 11.64 11.57
C GLU A 75 4.33 12.91 11.09
N LEU A 76 5.33 12.73 10.24
CA LEU A 76 6.09 13.82 9.63
C LEU A 76 5.23 14.68 8.70
N GLU A 77 4.35 14.10 7.89
CA GLU A 77 3.38 14.88 7.09
C GLU A 77 2.51 15.77 7.98
N LYS A 78 2.04 15.22 9.12
CA LYS A 78 1.20 15.93 10.08
C LYS A 78 1.98 17.02 10.81
N SER A 79 3.21 16.76 11.24
CA SER A 79 4.04 17.76 11.91
C SER A 79 4.37 18.92 10.97
N ALA A 80 4.68 18.61 9.71
CA ALA A 80 5.20 19.59 8.79
C ALA A 80 4.11 20.37 8.02
N SER A 81 2.86 19.88 8.06
CA SER A 81 1.66 20.64 7.63
C SER A 81 1.11 21.58 8.71
N ARG A 82 1.50 21.43 9.99
CA ARG A 82 1.14 22.39 11.06
C ARG A 82 1.80 23.74 10.77
N GLY A 83 1.00 24.69 10.27
CA GLY A 83 1.45 26.05 9.98
C GLY A 83 1.66 26.38 8.50
N GLN A 84 1.32 25.47 7.58
CA GLN A 84 1.34 25.75 6.14
C GLN A 84 -0.07 25.70 5.53
N ALA A 85 -0.34 26.62 4.60
CA ALA A 85 -1.52 26.52 3.75
C ALA A 85 -1.44 25.22 2.92
N PRO A 86 -2.57 24.55 2.60
CA PRO A 86 -2.61 23.21 2.00
C PRO A 86 -1.86 23.04 0.67
N ASN A 87 -1.45 24.13 0.01
CA ASN A 87 -0.72 24.12 -1.26
C ASN A 87 0.74 24.60 -1.14
N LYS A 88 1.27 24.84 0.07
CA LYS A 88 2.68 25.16 0.27
C LYS A 88 3.50 23.89 0.45
N ARG A 89 4.69 23.86 -0.16
CA ARG A 89 5.66 22.78 0.01
C ARG A 89 6.08 22.67 1.47
N ILE A 90 6.05 21.43 1.97
CA ILE A 90 6.42 21.06 3.32
C ILE A 90 7.90 21.42 3.58
N SER A 91 8.16 22.25 4.60
CA SER A 91 9.54 22.60 5.00
C SER A 91 10.06 21.64 6.07
N TYR A 92 11.25 21.09 5.84
CA TYR A 92 11.90 20.09 6.69
C TYR A 92 12.79 20.67 7.80
N SER A 93 12.84 21.99 7.96
CA SER A 93 13.89 22.66 8.74
C SER A 93 13.79 22.54 10.26
N GLY A 94 12.74 21.92 10.80
CA GLY A 94 12.54 21.75 12.25
C GLY A 94 13.32 20.56 12.82
N GLN A 95 13.87 20.71 14.03
CA GLN A 95 14.60 19.65 14.74
C GLN A 95 13.75 18.38 14.95
N GLU A 96 12.45 18.54 15.23
CA GLU A 96 11.49 17.43 15.34
C GLU A 96 11.38 16.65 14.02
N ASN A 97 11.21 17.36 12.90
CA ASN A 97 11.14 16.74 11.57
C ASN A 97 12.45 16.01 11.26
N GLN A 98 13.62 16.62 11.53
CA GLN A 98 14.91 15.95 11.37
C GLN A 98 15.01 14.66 12.17
N GLY A 99 14.50 14.64 13.40
CA GLY A 99 14.40 13.43 14.22
C GLY A 99 13.55 12.34 13.57
N LEU A 100 12.39 12.70 13.01
CA LEU A 100 11.49 11.77 12.32
C LEU A 100 12.09 11.21 11.02
N ALA A 101 12.78 12.03 10.20
CA ALA A 101 13.50 11.53 9.00
C ALA A 101 14.55 10.51 9.38
N LYS A 102 15.33 10.83 10.42
CA LYS A 102 16.40 9.95 10.85
C LYS A 102 15.84 8.60 11.31
N GLN A 103 14.72 8.60 12.03
CA GLN A 103 14.01 7.37 12.41
C GLN A 103 13.50 6.63 11.17
N PHE A 104 12.86 7.33 10.24
CA PHE A 104 12.37 6.76 8.98
C PHE A 104 13.50 6.04 8.23
N TYR A 105 14.62 6.74 7.96
CA TYR A 105 15.76 6.15 7.27
C TYR A 105 16.38 4.98 8.03
N ASN A 106 16.41 5.04 9.36
CA ASN A 106 16.91 3.92 10.17
C ASN A 106 16.05 2.66 9.98
N GLU A 107 14.73 2.79 10.02
CA GLU A 107 13.83 1.65 9.80
C GLU A 107 13.93 1.13 8.36
N ILE A 108 13.92 2.02 7.36
CA ILE A 108 14.10 1.66 5.94
C ILE A 108 15.40 0.87 5.73
N ASN A 109 16.55 1.42 6.18
CA ASN A 109 17.85 0.79 5.97
C ASN A 109 17.94 -0.57 6.69
N THR A 110 17.36 -0.68 7.89
CA THR A 110 17.30 -1.94 8.61
C THR A 110 16.46 -2.97 7.86
N GLY A 111 15.26 -2.59 7.39
CA GLY A 111 14.42 -3.47 6.58
C GLY A 111 15.09 -3.92 5.27
N LEU A 112 15.80 -3.01 4.60
CA LEU A 112 16.56 -3.33 3.39
C LEU A 112 17.71 -4.30 3.67
N SER A 113 18.39 -4.20 4.82
CA SER A 113 19.42 -5.17 5.23
C SER A 113 18.80 -6.56 5.47
N LEU A 114 17.73 -6.62 6.27
CA LEU A 114 17.07 -7.88 6.61
C LEU A 114 16.55 -8.62 5.37
N THR A 115 15.89 -7.90 4.45
CA THR A 115 15.44 -8.50 3.19
C THR A 115 16.62 -8.97 2.33
N GLN A 116 17.72 -8.20 2.28
CA GLN A 116 18.91 -8.58 1.51
C GLN A 116 19.57 -9.85 2.05
N GLU A 117 19.70 -9.97 3.37
CA GLU A 117 20.27 -11.16 4.03
C GLU A 117 19.50 -12.43 3.64
N VAL A 118 18.16 -12.35 3.62
CA VAL A 118 17.33 -13.48 3.17
C VAL A 118 17.52 -13.74 1.69
N LEU A 119 17.53 -12.72 0.84
CA LEU A 119 17.63 -12.86 -0.61
C LEU A 119 19.00 -13.38 -1.08
N VAL A 120 20.08 -13.17 -0.32
CA VAL A 120 21.37 -13.81 -0.59
C VAL A 120 21.26 -15.34 -0.52
N LEU A 121 20.51 -15.85 0.47
CA LEU A 121 20.33 -17.28 0.67
C LEU A 121 19.18 -17.85 -0.19
N ARG A 122 18.15 -17.04 -0.43
CA ARG A 122 16.93 -17.41 -1.15
C ARG A 122 16.56 -16.33 -2.18
N PRO A 123 17.23 -16.26 -3.34
CA PRO A 123 17.05 -15.16 -4.31
C PRO A 123 15.65 -15.02 -4.94
N ASN A 124 14.81 -16.04 -4.77
CA ASN A 124 13.44 -16.12 -5.29
C ASN A 124 12.40 -16.21 -4.16
N ASP A 125 12.72 -15.73 -2.96
CA ASP A 125 11.75 -15.57 -1.87
C ASP A 125 10.78 -14.42 -2.21
N SER A 126 9.54 -14.75 -2.59
CA SER A 126 8.55 -13.77 -3.07
C SER A 126 8.21 -12.71 -2.02
N LYS A 127 8.06 -13.10 -0.75
CA LYS A 127 7.84 -12.20 0.39
C LYS A 127 8.95 -11.16 0.51
N ASN A 128 10.21 -11.58 0.51
CA ASN A 128 11.33 -10.65 0.71
C ASN A 128 11.59 -9.78 -0.52
N LEU A 129 11.30 -10.27 -1.73
CA LEU A 129 11.28 -9.44 -2.94
C LEU A 129 10.20 -8.35 -2.83
N PHE A 130 8.99 -8.72 -2.39
CA PHE A 130 7.88 -7.79 -2.22
C PHE A 130 8.20 -6.71 -1.18
N LEU A 131 8.61 -7.10 0.03
CA LEU A 131 8.92 -6.16 1.11
C LEU A 131 10.09 -5.24 0.76
N ARG A 132 11.14 -5.78 0.12
CA ARG A 132 12.25 -4.95 -0.39
C ARG A 132 11.77 -3.95 -1.44
N GLY A 133 10.88 -4.39 -2.33
CA GLY A 133 10.24 -3.55 -3.33
C GLY A 133 9.47 -2.38 -2.71
N MET A 134 8.66 -2.65 -1.69
CA MET A 134 7.94 -1.63 -0.92
C MET A 134 8.88 -0.64 -0.24
N LEU A 135 9.90 -1.12 0.47
CA LEU A 135 10.88 -0.26 1.16
C LEU A 135 11.60 0.69 0.19
N LEU A 136 11.99 0.22 -0.99
CA LEU A 136 12.61 1.06 -2.03
C LEU A 136 11.63 2.06 -2.63
N ALA A 137 10.40 1.64 -2.95
CA ALA A 137 9.36 2.54 -3.44
C ALA A 137 9.02 3.63 -2.41
N ARG A 138 8.95 3.26 -1.13
CA ARG A 138 8.77 4.20 -0.01
C ARG A 138 9.94 5.17 0.11
N THR A 139 11.17 4.68 -0.02
CA THR A 139 12.37 5.54 -0.05
C THR A 139 12.27 6.58 -1.16
N GLY A 140 11.94 6.14 -2.38
CA GLY A 140 11.78 7.04 -3.52
C GLY A 140 10.68 8.09 -3.29
N GLY A 141 9.52 7.67 -2.79
CA GLY A 141 8.44 8.58 -2.45
C GLY A 141 8.82 9.60 -1.36
N PHE A 142 9.57 9.16 -0.34
CA PHE A 142 10.03 10.04 0.74
C PHE A 142 10.99 11.11 0.22
N ILE A 143 11.99 10.71 -0.57
CA ILE A 143 12.96 11.62 -1.19
C ILE A 143 12.22 12.64 -2.07
N ALA A 144 11.31 12.19 -2.95
CA ALA A 144 10.56 13.09 -3.83
C ALA A 144 9.71 14.13 -3.07
N LYS A 145 9.20 13.76 -1.89
CA LYS A 145 8.31 14.59 -1.09
C LYS A 145 9.03 15.56 -0.16
N PHE A 146 10.09 15.10 0.50
CA PHE A 146 10.74 15.83 1.60
C PHE A 146 12.13 16.35 1.25
N GLU A 147 12.83 15.74 0.29
CA GLU A 147 14.19 16.13 -0.08
C GLU A 147 14.20 16.98 -1.34
N ASN A 148 14.58 18.25 -1.20
CA ASN A 148 14.58 19.21 -2.30
C ASN A 148 15.87 19.13 -3.13
N GLY A 149 15.73 19.07 -4.46
CA GLY A 149 16.84 19.21 -5.40
C GLY A 149 16.61 18.44 -6.70
N VAL A 150 17.29 18.81 -7.78
CA VAL A 150 17.24 18.02 -9.03
C VAL A 150 17.88 16.64 -8.84
N GLY A 151 18.95 16.56 -8.04
CA GLY A 151 19.59 15.30 -7.68
C GLY A 151 18.68 14.35 -6.91
N SER A 152 17.84 14.87 -6.02
CA SER A 152 16.91 14.06 -5.24
C SER A 152 15.76 13.49 -6.09
N TYR A 153 15.31 14.19 -7.14
CA TYR A 153 14.28 13.62 -8.04
C TYR A 153 14.78 12.43 -8.85
N VAL A 154 16.01 12.49 -9.36
CA VAL A 154 16.61 11.36 -10.11
C VAL A 154 16.84 10.16 -9.19
N GLU A 155 17.31 10.41 -7.97
CA GLU A 155 17.46 9.37 -6.95
C GLU A 155 16.11 8.75 -6.57
N ALA A 156 15.09 9.58 -6.31
CA ALA A 156 13.75 9.14 -5.99
C ALA A 156 13.14 8.24 -7.07
N ASP A 157 13.26 8.66 -8.33
CA ASP A 157 12.77 7.93 -9.49
C ASP A 157 13.52 6.60 -9.67
N GLY A 158 14.85 6.59 -9.50
CA GLY A 158 15.66 5.38 -9.54
C GLY A 158 15.31 4.38 -8.43
N LYS A 159 15.12 4.85 -7.19
CA LYS A 159 14.69 4.00 -6.06
C LYS A 159 13.30 3.43 -6.27
N THR A 160 12.38 4.24 -6.78
CA THR A 160 11.04 3.79 -7.13
C THR A 160 11.08 2.72 -8.21
N ALA A 161 11.86 2.93 -9.28
CA ALA A 161 12.02 1.96 -10.36
C ALA A 161 12.59 0.62 -9.88
N GLU A 162 13.66 0.65 -9.07
CA GLU A 162 14.24 -0.55 -8.44
C GLU A 162 13.18 -1.32 -7.64
N GLY A 163 12.37 -0.61 -6.85
CA GLY A 163 11.28 -1.20 -6.09
C GLY A 163 10.22 -1.88 -6.97
N LEU A 164 9.80 -1.21 -8.05
CA LEU A 164 8.80 -1.74 -8.98
C LEU A 164 9.28 -3.01 -9.72
N GLU A 165 10.56 -3.11 -10.06
CA GLU A 165 11.12 -4.32 -10.66
C GLU A 165 11.04 -5.51 -9.70
N LEU A 166 11.36 -5.31 -8.42
CA LEU A 166 11.24 -6.35 -7.40
C LEU A 166 9.79 -6.77 -7.17
N LEU A 167 8.84 -5.82 -7.19
CA LEU A 167 7.41 -6.10 -7.07
C LEU A 167 6.89 -6.90 -8.27
N LYS A 168 7.34 -6.60 -9.49
CA LYS A 168 7.01 -7.43 -10.67
C LYS A 168 7.57 -8.84 -10.53
N LYS A 169 8.80 -8.98 -10.03
CA LYS A 169 9.43 -10.29 -9.79
C LYS A 169 8.68 -11.07 -8.70
N SER A 170 8.28 -10.44 -7.61
CA SER A 170 7.54 -11.12 -6.53
C SER A 170 6.18 -11.63 -7.01
N MET A 171 5.44 -10.83 -7.79
CA MET A 171 4.17 -11.25 -8.41
C MET A 171 4.33 -12.40 -9.41
N ALA A 172 5.45 -12.45 -10.13
CA ALA A 172 5.71 -13.54 -11.06
C ALA A 172 5.98 -14.87 -10.32
N LEU A 173 6.50 -14.79 -9.09
CA LEU A 173 6.79 -15.94 -8.23
C LEU A 173 5.57 -16.37 -7.40
N ASP A 174 4.77 -15.41 -6.95
CA ASP A 174 3.52 -15.63 -6.21
C ASP A 174 2.39 -14.78 -6.84
N PRO A 175 1.59 -15.38 -7.74
CA PRO A 175 0.48 -14.68 -8.41
C PRO A 175 -0.61 -14.18 -7.46
N GLU A 176 -0.71 -14.71 -6.23
CA GLU A 176 -1.66 -14.25 -5.21
C GLU A 176 -1.22 -12.94 -4.55
N LEU A 177 0.01 -12.48 -4.79
CA LEU A 177 0.50 -11.15 -4.36
C LEU A 177 0.02 -10.02 -5.27
N CYS A 178 -1.26 -10.00 -5.60
CA CYS A 178 -1.81 -8.94 -6.44
C CYS A 178 -1.80 -7.56 -5.76
N SER A 179 -1.53 -7.47 -4.45
CA SER A 179 -1.27 -6.23 -3.74
C SER A 179 -0.14 -5.41 -4.38
N ALA A 180 0.84 -6.06 -5.00
CA ALA A 180 1.90 -5.39 -5.75
C ALA A 180 1.39 -4.63 -7.00
N LYS A 181 0.25 -5.04 -7.59
CA LYS A 181 -0.39 -4.31 -8.69
C LYS A 181 -0.84 -2.91 -8.27
N THR A 182 -1.16 -2.71 -7.00
CA THR A 182 -1.54 -1.39 -6.48
C THR A 182 -0.40 -0.40 -6.62
N PHE A 183 0.85 -0.79 -6.35
CA PHE A 183 2.02 0.07 -6.53
C PHE A 183 2.26 0.41 -8.01
N LEU A 184 2.17 -0.59 -8.90
CA LEU A 184 2.31 -0.36 -10.35
C LEU A 184 1.23 0.61 -10.87
N ALA A 185 -0.02 0.40 -10.45
CA ALA A 185 -1.13 1.24 -10.83
C ALA A 185 -1.00 2.67 -10.28
N LEU A 186 -0.65 2.81 -9.00
CA LEU A 186 -0.47 4.11 -8.36
C LEU A 186 0.69 4.89 -9.01
N THR A 187 1.84 4.26 -9.25
CA THR A 187 2.96 4.92 -9.91
C THR A 187 2.58 5.35 -11.32
N MET A 188 1.97 4.47 -12.11
CA MET A 188 1.53 4.82 -13.46
C MET A 188 0.50 5.95 -13.46
N HIS A 189 -0.45 5.93 -12.51
CA HIS A 189 -1.41 7.02 -12.34
C HIS A 189 -0.73 8.35 -12.04
N ASN A 190 0.22 8.38 -11.10
CA ASN A 190 0.96 9.59 -10.75
C ASN A 190 1.82 10.12 -11.90
N LEU A 191 2.44 9.23 -12.68
CA LEU A 191 3.18 9.61 -13.89
C LEU A 191 2.25 10.22 -14.96
N ILE A 192 1.04 9.68 -15.14
CA ILE A 192 0.03 10.25 -16.05
C ILE A 192 -0.39 11.64 -15.58
N LEU A 193 -0.66 11.82 -14.28
CA LEU A 193 -1.01 13.13 -13.72
C LEU A 193 0.11 14.15 -13.97
N ALA A 194 1.35 13.80 -13.63
CA ALA A 194 2.51 14.67 -13.82
C ALA A 194 2.78 14.99 -15.30
N ALA A 195 2.59 14.03 -16.20
CA ALA A 195 2.72 14.22 -17.64
C ALA A 195 1.64 15.17 -18.21
N ASN A 196 0.44 15.19 -17.62
CA ASN A 196 -0.65 16.06 -18.03
C ASN A 196 -0.49 17.51 -17.55
N GLU A 197 0.39 17.78 -16.58
CA GLU A 197 0.65 19.13 -16.09
C GLU A 197 1.37 20.02 -17.13
N SER A 198 2.28 19.44 -17.93
CA SER A 198 2.95 20.17 -19.00
C SER A 198 3.59 19.25 -20.05
N ILE A 199 3.73 19.77 -21.28
CA ILE A 199 4.44 19.07 -22.37
C ILE A 199 5.89 18.76 -21.96
N LEU A 200 6.55 19.67 -21.22
CA LEU A 200 7.92 19.47 -20.77
C LEU A 200 8.03 18.32 -19.76
N ASN A 201 7.08 18.20 -18.83
CA ASN A 201 7.02 17.06 -17.90
C ASN A 201 6.82 15.76 -18.65
N ASN A 202 5.88 15.73 -19.60
CA ASN A 202 5.61 14.56 -20.44
C ASN A 202 6.89 14.09 -21.17
N LEU A 203 7.58 15.00 -21.86
CA LEU A 203 8.84 14.69 -22.53
C LEU A 203 9.93 14.22 -21.55
N THR A 204 10.04 14.87 -20.39
CA THR A 204 11.03 14.51 -19.37
C THR A 204 10.79 13.10 -18.83
N ILE A 205 9.55 12.78 -18.48
CA ILE A 205 9.18 11.44 -17.98
C ILE A 205 9.49 10.39 -19.06
N ARG A 206 9.03 10.59 -20.29
CA ARG A 206 9.24 9.63 -21.39
C ARG A 206 10.70 9.38 -21.73
N LEU A 207 11.56 10.37 -21.55
CA LEU A 207 12.97 10.28 -21.95
C LEU A 207 13.92 9.94 -20.81
N LYS A 208 13.51 10.14 -19.54
CA LYS A 208 14.43 10.12 -18.40
C LYS A 208 13.91 9.41 -17.14
N SER A 209 12.63 9.03 -17.08
CA SER A 209 12.09 8.38 -15.88
C SER A 209 12.32 6.86 -15.93
N TYR A 210 13.16 6.37 -15.04
CA TYR A 210 13.34 4.96 -14.74
C TYR A 210 12.03 4.32 -14.26
N ALA A 211 11.20 5.05 -13.51
CA ALA A 211 9.91 4.52 -13.06
C ALA A 211 8.94 4.32 -14.23
N PHE A 212 8.95 5.21 -15.21
CA PHE A 212 8.18 5.06 -16.45
C PHE A 212 8.60 3.82 -17.25
N ASP A 213 9.90 3.56 -17.30
CA ASP A 213 10.46 2.37 -17.94
C ASP A 213 10.03 1.10 -17.18
N ALA A 214 10.12 1.14 -15.85
CA ALA A 214 9.74 0.02 -14.99
C ALA A 214 8.24 -0.34 -15.10
N VAL A 215 7.35 0.62 -15.35
CA VAL A 215 5.91 0.35 -15.59
C VAL A 215 5.58 0.00 -17.05
N GLY A 216 6.57 -0.05 -17.95
CA GLY A 216 6.42 -0.57 -19.32
C GLY A 216 6.18 0.49 -20.41
N HIS A 217 6.62 1.73 -20.21
CA HIS A 217 6.63 2.82 -21.20
C HIS A 217 5.28 3.18 -21.84
N LYS A 218 4.15 2.96 -21.15
CA LYS A 218 2.83 3.29 -21.68
C LYS A 218 2.02 4.11 -20.69
N TYR A 219 1.49 5.24 -21.15
CA TYR A 219 0.43 5.96 -20.44
C TYR A 219 -0.91 5.35 -20.83
N ASP A 220 -1.37 4.40 -20.04
CA ASP A 220 -2.67 3.77 -20.24
C ASP A 220 -3.49 3.86 -18.95
N GLN A 221 -4.41 4.83 -18.92
CA GLN A 221 -5.33 5.00 -17.79
C GLN A 221 -6.26 3.77 -17.63
N GLY A 222 -6.60 3.09 -18.72
CA GLY A 222 -7.37 1.84 -18.67
C GLY A 222 -6.59 0.72 -17.99
N GLN A 223 -5.28 0.63 -18.24
CA GLN A 223 -4.39 -0.31 -17.57
C GLN A 223 -4.24 -0.02 -16.07
N VAL A 224 -4.22 1.26 -15.66
CA VAL A 224 -4.26 1.65 -14.23
C VAL A 224 -5.50 1.06 -13.57
N PHE A 225 -6.69 1.33 -14.13
CA PHE A 225 -7.94 0.83 -13.56
C PHE A 225 -8.04 -0.68 -13.59
N LYS A 226 -7.56 -1.33 -14.66
CA LYS A 226 -7.49 -2.79 -14.73
C LYS A 226 -6.65 -3.37 -13.59
N TRP A 227 -5.45 -2.83 -13.34
CA TRP A 227 -4.61 -3.28 -12.23
C TRP A 227 -5.22 -3.01 -10.85
N LEU A 228 -5.89 -1.87 -10.67
CA LEU A 228 -6.61 -1.58 -9.44
C LEU A 228 -7.76 -2.57 -9.22
N ASP A 229 -8.61 -2.77 -10.22
CA ASP A 229 -9.73 -3.72 -10.17
C ASP A 229 -9.23 -5.15 -9.87
N GLU A 230 -8.18 -5.61 -10.55
CA GLU A 230 -7.53 -6.90 -10.29
C GLU A 230 -6.96 -6.98 -8.86
N SER A 231 -6.35 -5.90 -8.36
CA SER A 231 -5.82 -5.85 -7.00
C SER A 231 -6.93 -5.90 -5.94
N MET A 232 -8.12 -5.36 -6.24
CA MET A 232 -9.26 -5.32 -5.31
C MET A 232 -9.91 -6.69 -5.10
N VAL A 233 -9.91 -7.55 -6.12
CA VAL A 233 -10.45 -8.92 -6.05
C VAL A 233 -9.54 -9.85 -5.25
N CYS A 234 -8.25 -9.58 -5.28
CA CYS A 234 -7.23 -10.41 -4.66
C CYS A 234 -7.09 -10.05 -3.17
N ASN A 235 -7.20 -11.04 -2.29
CA ASN A 235 -7.17 -10.84 -0.84
C ASN A 235 -6.21 -11.83 -0.17
N PRO A 236 -4.90 -11.69 -0.39
CA PRO A 236 -3.94 -12.57 0.26
C PRO A 236 -4.04 -12.41 1.78
N ASP A 237 -4.19 -13.50 2.52
CA ASP A 237 -4.30 -13.47 3.99
C ASP A 237 -2.93 -13.35 4.69
N TYR A 238 -1.97 -12.71 4.01
CA TYR A 238 -0.63 -12.50 4.55
C TYR A 238 -0.62 -11.25 5.43
N TYR A 239 -0.25 -11.40 6.70
CA TYR A 239 -0.16 -10.26 7.64
C TYR A 239 0.72 -9.12 7.09
N TRP A 240 1.78 -9.47 6.36
CA TRP A 240 2.76 -8.55 5.77
C TRP A 240 2.29 -7.88 4.47
N THR A 241 1.02 -8.04 4.09
CA THR A 241 0.38 -7.32 2.97
C THR A 241 -0.85 -6.52 3.40
N LYS A 242 -1.22 -6.57 4.69
CA LYS A 242 -2.47 -6.00 5.19
C LYS A 242 -2.55 -4.47 5.04
N ASP A 243 -1.43 -3.78 5.22
CA ASP A 243 -1.34 -2.33 4.98
C ASP A 243 -1.69 -2.00 3.52
N VAL A 244 -1.09 -2.71 2.56
CA VAL A 244 -1.35 -2.54 1.12
C VAL A 244 -2.79 -2.91 0.78
N MET A 245 -3.36 -3.91 1.45
CA MET A 245 -4.76 -4.31 1.26
C MET A 245 -5.76 -3.23 1.65
N TRP A 246 -5.45 -2.41 2.65
CA TRP A 246 -6.28 -1.28 3.02
C TRP A 246 -5.94 -0.06 2.17
N ASP A 247 -4.66 0.22 1.93
CA ASP A 247 -4.20 1.33 1.08
C ASP A 247 -4.80 1.28 -0.32
N LYS A 248 -4.87 0.11 -0.95
CA LYS A 248 -5.48 -0.02 -2.29
C LYS A 248 -6.94 0.46 -2.31
N LYS A 249 -7.69 0.29 -1.22
CA LYS A 249 -9.09 0.76 -1.11
C LYS A 249 -9.13 2.28 -0.98
N PHE A 250 -8.26 2.84 -0.15
CA PHE A 250 -8.10 4.30 -0.01
C PHE A 250 -7.66 4.95 -1.31
N ILE A 251 -6.70 4.36 -2.03
CA ILE A 251 -6.23 4.81 -3.34
C ILE A 251 -7.36 4.72 -4.37
N TYR A 252 -8.03 3.57 -4.45
CA TYR A 252 -9.10 3.34 -5.42
C TYR A 252 -10.24 4.34 -5.25
N GLN A 253 -10.72 4.55 -4.01
CA GLN A 253 -11.77 5.54 -3.78
C GLN A 253 -11.29 6.97 -4.10
N ASP A 254 -10.04 7.34 -3.76
CA ASP A 254 -9.52 8.68 -4.03
C ASP A 254 -9.43 8.95 -5.54
N ILE A 255 -8.93 7.98 -6.31
CA ILE A 255 -8.87 8.08 -7.78
C ILE A 255 -10.27 8.20 -8.37
N LEU A 256 -11.24 7.40 -7.91
CA LEU A 256 -12.63 7.45 -8.38
C LEU A 256 -13.27 8.81 -8.07
N VAL A 257 -13.11 9.34 -6.85
CA VAL A 257 -13.68 10.63 -6.45
C VAL A 257 -13.03 11.79 -7.22
N ARG A 258 -11.69 11.78 -7.39
CA ARG A 258 -10.95 12.90 -8.01
C ARG A 258 -11.07 12.97 -9.53
N GLN A 259 -10.89 11.85 -10.24
CA GLN A 259 -10.78 11.90 -11.70
C GLN A 259 -12.10 12.22 -12.40
N ALA A 260 -13.20 12.12 -11.68
CA ALA A 260 -14.43 11.82 -12.36
C ALA A 260 -15.50 12.90 -12.13
N GLY A 261 -15.54 13.54 -10.95
CA GLY A 261 -16.81 14.07 -10.45
C GLY A 261 -17.93 13.00 -10.46
N ARG A 262 -17.53 11.75 -10.73
CA ARG A 262 -18.31 10.54 -10.76
C ARG A 262 -18.13 9.96 -9.39
N MET A 263 -18.96 10.44 -8.48
CA MET A 263 -19.25 9.74 -7.25
C MET A 263 -20.06 8.49 -7.64
N ASP A 264 -19.38 7.55 -8.29
CA ASP A 264 -19.95 6.41 -8.96
C ASP A 264 -20.42 5.36 -7.96
N ASP A 265 -21.38 4.53 -8.39
CA ASP A 265 -21.87 3.37 -7.65
C ASP A 265 -20.74 2.39 -7.28
N LYS A 266 -19.58 2.46 -7.97
CA LYS A 266 -18.38 1.67 -7.66
C LYS A 266 -17.62 2.14 -6.42
N ALA A 267 -17.65 3.43 -6.09
CA ALA A 267 -16.96 3.96 -4.91
C ALA A 267 -17.75 3.65 -3.62
N LEU A 268 -19.09 3.57 -3.71
CA LEU A 268 -19.98 3.35 -2.58
C LEU A 268 -19.63 2.08 -1.77
N PRO A 269 -19.56 0.85 -2.34
CA PRO A 269 -19.27 -0.34 -1.55
C PRO A 269 -17.90 -0.29 -0.88
N VAL A 270 -16.91 0.34 -1.53
CA VAL A 270 -15.56 0.51 -0.96
C VAL A 270 -15.59 1.48 0.22
N LEU A 271 -16.30 2.60 0.10
CA LEU A 271 -16.45 3.59 1.17
C LEU A 271 -17.28 3.06 2.34
N GLU A 272 -18.30 2.24 2.09
CA GLU A 272 -19.09 1.60 3.14
C GLU A 272 -18.25 0.62 3.94
N GLU A 273 -17.43 -0.20 3.27
CA GLU A 273 -16.50 -1.10 3.93
C GLU A 273 -15.45 -0.34 4.75
N LEU A 274 -14.82 0.68 4.16
CA LEU A 274 -13.85 1.54 4.86
C LEU A 274 -14.49 2.24 6.05
N SER A 275 -15.71 2.76 5.93
CA SER A 275 -16.41 3.42 7.03
C SER A 275 -16.82 2.44 8.13
N SER A 276 -17.06 1.18 7.80
CA SER A 276 -17.34 0.13 8.79
C SER A 276 -16.07 -0.29 9.52
N ARG A 277 -14.93 -0.38 8.81
CA ARG A 277 -13.65 -0.82 9.38
C ARG A 277 -12.95 0.29 10.18
N PHE A 278 -13.04 1.53 9.71
CA PHE A 278 -12.39 2.72 10.27
C PHE A 278 -13.44 3.76 10.63
N PRO A 279 -14.25 3.50 11.67
CA PRO A 279 -15.39 4.34 12.01
C PRO A 279 -14.97 5.73 12.45
N ASP A 280 -13.73 5.98 12.88
CA ASP A 280 -13.30 7.31 13.30
C ASP A 280 -12.64 8.12 12.18
N ASN A 281 -12.46 7.52 10.99
CA ASN A 281 -11.93 8.22 9.82
C ASN A 281 -12.95 9.20 9.24
N ARG A 282 -12.79 10.49 9.58
CA ARG A 282 -13.65 11.58 9.10
C ARG A 282 -13.64 11.74 7.58
N ALA A 283 -12.49 11.59 6.93
CA ALA A 283 -12.39 11.77 5.48
C ALA A 283 -13.20 10.71 4.72
N VAL A 284 -13.17 9.45 5.17
CA VAL A 284 -13.99 8.37 4.62
C VAL A 284 -15.48 8.66 4.82
N LYS A 285 -15.88 9.12 6.01
CA LYS A 285 -17.28 9.49 6.30
C LYS A 285 -17.78 10.63 5.43
N ASP A 286 -16.96 11.68 5.28
CA ASP A 286 -17.30 12.85 4.47
C ASP A 286 -17.43 12.42 2.98
N ASN A 287 -16.50 11.62 2.47
CA ASN A 287 -16.58 11.07 1.11
C ASN A 287 -17.81 10.16 0.94
N LEU A 288 -18.10 9.27 1.89
CA LEU A 288 -19.28 8.40 1.85
C LEU A 288 -20.58 9.20 1.83
N PHE A 289 -20.67 10.27 2.63
CA PHE A 289 -21.81 11.17 2.63
C PHE A 289 -21.98 11.86 1.26
N LEU A 290 -20.90 12.41 0.71
CA LEU A 290 -20.91 13.06 -0.59
C LEU A 290 -21.36 12.09 -1.70
N VAL A 291 -20.83 10.86 -1.70
CA VAL A 291 -21.19 9.85 -2.70
C VAL A 291 -22.67 9.47 -2.60
N ARG A 292 -23.18 9.22 -1.39
CA ARG A 292 -24.61 8.94 -1.17
C ARG A 292 -25.49 10.10 -1.64
N LEU A 293 -25.10 11.34 -1.34
CA LEU A 293 -25.82 12.53 -1.76
C LEU A 293 -25.84 12.66 -3.30
N HIS A 294 -24.72 12.36 -3.97
CA HIS A 294 -24.66 12.40 -5.43
C HIS A 294 -25.56 11.34 -6.08
N ILE A 295 -25.53 10.10 -5.58
CA ILE A 295 -26.37 8.99 -6.09
C ILE A 295 -27.85 9.32 -5.92
N GLN A 296 -28.26 9.85 -4.76
CA GLN A 296 -29.64 10.24 -4.50
C GLN A 296 -30.14 11.37 -5.41
N ASN A 297 -29.26 12.31 -5.78
CA ASN A 297 -29.61 13.46 -6.62
C ASN A 297 -29.38 13.20 -8.12
N ARG A 298 -28.94 12.01 -8.52
CA ARG A 298 -28.71 11.68 -9.93
C ARG A 298 -30.06 11.70 -10.65
N PRO A 299 -30.27 12.55 -11.66
CA PRO A 299 -31.53 12.57 -12.40
C PRO A 299 -31.75 11.18 -12.99
N GLY A 300 -32.91 10.58 -12.68
CA GLY A 300 -33.27 9.27 -13.18
C GLY A 300 -33.18 9.22 -14.71
N PRO A 301 -33.05 8.02 -15.31
CA PRO A 301 -32.97 7.89 -16.75
C PRO A 301 -34.15 8.66 -17.36
N ARG A 302 -33.84 9.67 -18.18
CA ARG A 302 -34.86 10.39 -18.94
C ARG A 302 -35.55 9.34 -19.80
N LYS A 303 -36.81 9.05 -19.45
CA LYS A 303 -37.69 8.15 -20.20
C LYS A 303 -37.98 8.74 -21.57
#